data_AF-A0A7X8L5J6-F1
#
_entry.id   AF-A0A7X8L5J6-F1
#
_cell.length_a   1.000
_cell.length_b   1.000
_cell.length_c   1.000
_cell.angle_alpha   90.00
_cell.angle_beta   90.00
_cell.angle_gamma   90.00
#
_symmetry.space_group_name_H-M   'P 1'
#
loop_
_entity.id
_entity.type
_entity.pdbx_description
1 polymer ?
#
loop_
_entity_poly.entity_id
_entity_poly.type
_entity_poly.pdbx_seq_one_letter_code
_entity_poly.pdbx_strand_id
1 'polypeptide(L)'
;MSLLFEKAKEVIRTLLPVVILVLILCFTIIEVETDILIRFIVGSVMLLIGLSIFLFGVDLSMNPIGEYMSQEVATSKTPLKIALLSFFLGFLITVAEPDLLILGSQVEAASGRTMSAPIIVYMVSIGVGVMISLGVFRLLRDKPSFSVFMAITYGIIFVLALFVSEEFLAISFDASGATTGALTTPFVLAISLGLSKIKGGKSAEENSFGLVGVMSAGPILAVMLMSIISGQKNIQGEVSEYIVAEGVFGPIISKFPGIFLESLMALLPIIVLFLIFNFLKFKLSKDDLSGIIIGLVLTLLGLTIFLSAVHSGFMDMGRIIGMELGRMNPWILVGIGFLLGLIVVLVEPAVHVLGEQIEEVTSGHIPISLIRMTLSIGVGLAIALSMVRIVVPEVKLWYFLLPGFLIAMLLSFKSDPVFVGIAYDTGGVASGPMTATFVLAFAQGAATIIDTANVLVDGFGVIAMVAMAPVFSIMILGTVFKHKKVEYPAIEKKTVVTSHLVDEVNFEHDCIMAFVNRGFAEKVVDVAREAGAKGATIMRGRGTDEHQKVMLPLINIELQPEKEIVWFITTTNVSAVIADSLLSNEQLNQDGEIAVFVSPTEAMIRTFTTANTTNNINAAT
;
A
#
# COMPACT_ATOMS: atom_id res chain seq x y z
N MET A 1 -16.98 9.09 15.10
CA MET A 1 -17.18 7.68 15.50
C MET A 1 -15.99 7.28 16.35
N SER A 2 -16.08 6.28 17.24
CA SER A 2 -14.88 5.80 17.95
C SER A 2 -13.93 5.15 16.94
N LEU A 3 -12.63 5.48 16.98
CA LEU A 3 -11.59 4.97 16.06
C LEU A 3 -11.64 3.43 15.94
N LEU A 4 -11.91 2.74 17.05
CA LEU A 4 -12.08 1.28 17.10
C LEU A 4 -13.24 0.78 16.21
N PHE A 5 -14.35 1.52 16.12
CA PHE A 5 -15.48 1.14 15.25
C PHE A 5 -15.12 1.28 13.77
N GLU A 6 -14.33 2.29 13.41
CA GLU A 6 -13.83 2.46 12.04
C GLU A 6 -12.90 1.31 11.67
N LYS A 7 -11.98 0.91 12.56
CA LYS A 7 -11.13 -0.28 12.37
C LYS A 7 -11.92 -1.57 12.31
N ALA A 8 -12.93 -1.75 13.17
CA ALA A 8 -13.79 -2.92 13.10
C ALA A 8 -14.55 -2.99 11.77
N LYS A 9 -15.03 -1.86 11.25
CA LYS A 9 -15.70 -1.80 9.94
C LYS A 9 -14.75 -2.12 8.79
N GLU A 10 -13.51 -1.66 8.85
CA GLU A 10 -12.44 -1.97 7.90
C GLU A 10 -12.12 -3.48 7.88
N VAL A 11 -11.91 -4.07 9.06
CA VAL A 11 -11.66 -5.51 9.21
C VAL A 11 -12.86 -6.35 8.77
N ILE A 12 -14.10 -5.96 9.14
CA ILE A 12 -15.33 -6.63 8.70
C ILE A 12 -15.42 -6.66 7.18
N ARG A 13 -15.16 -5.51 6.53
CA ARG A 13 -15.21 -5.43 5.08
C ARG A 13 -14.25 -6.43 4.48
N THR A 14 -13.02 -6.50 4.96
CA THR A 14 -11.95 -7.40 4.48
C THR A 14 -12.23 -8.89 4.71
N LEU A 15 -12.63 -9.25 5.94
CA LEU A 15 -12.75 -10.64 6.37
C LEU A 15 -14.04 -11.30 5.88
N LEU A 16 -15.16 -10.57 5.92
CA LEU A 16 -16.48 -11.14 5.69
C LEU A 16 -16.64 -11.80 4.31
N PRO A 17 -16.16 -11.22 3.18
CA PRO A 17 -16.25 -11.86 1.87
C PRO A 17 -15.51 -13.19 1.79
N VAL A 18 -14.35 -13.30 2.45
CA VAL A 18 -13.60 -14.57 2.51
C VAL A 18 -14.35 -15.59 3.35
N VAL A 19 -14.90 -15.19 4.50
CA VAL A 19 -15.75 -16.06 5.32
C VAL A 19 -16.97 -16.54 4.56
N ILE A 20 -17.66 -15.66 3.83
CA ILE A 20 -18.81 -16.02 3.00
C ILE A 20 -18.41 -17.01 1.90
N LEU A 21 -17.30 -16.77 1.19
CA LEU A 21 -16.80 -17.69 0.19
C LEU A 21 -16.56 -19.08 0.79
N VAL A 22 -15.87 -19.14 1.93
CA VAL A 22 -15.59 -20.39 2.65
C VAL A 22 -16.88 -21.10 3.05
N LEU A 23 -17.85 -20.40 3.62
CA LEU A 23 -19.14 -21.01 3.98
C LEU A 23 -19.89 -21.54 2.76
N ILE A 24 -19.88 -20.81 1.63
CA ILE A 24 -20.47 -21.29 0.38
C ILE A 24 -19.79 -22.59 -0.05
N LEU A 25 -18.46 -22.66 -0.02
CA LEU A 25 -17.72 -23.87 -0.37
C LEU A 25 -18.08 -25.05 0.55
N CYS A 26 -18.12 -24.83 1.87
CA CYS A 26 -18.45 -25.87 2.84
C CYS A 26 -19.91 -26.36 2.75
N PHE A 27 -20.84 -25.54 2.29
CA PHE A 27 -22.24 -25.95 2.14
C PHE A 27 -22.59 -26.52 0.75
N THR A 28 -21.70 -26.38 -0.23
CA THR A 28 -22.02 -26.76 -1.63
C THR A 28 -21.04 -27.76 -2.24
N ILE A 29 -19.74 -27.62 -1.98
CA ILE A 29 -18.69 -28.38 -2.67
C ILE A 29 -17.96 -29.32 -1.70
N ILE A 30 -17.70 -28.88 -0.47
CA ILE A 30 -16.74 -29.51 0.44
C ILE A 30 -17.46 -29.95 1.71
N GLU A 31 -17.43 -31.25 2.01
CA GLU A 31 -17.92 -31.77 3.28
C GLU A 31 -16.85 -31.59 4.37
N VAL A 32 -17.18 -30.81 5.40
CA VAL A 32 -16.29 -30.53 6.53
C VAL A 32 -16.98 -30.93 7.82
N GLU A 33 -16.23 -31.49 8.77
CA GLU A 33 -16.77 -31.85 10.09
C GLU A 33 -17.34 -30.62 10.80
N THR A 34 -18.46 -30.83 11.52
CA THR A 34 -19.23 -29.75 12.16
C THR A 34 -18.38 -28.96 13.18
N ASP A 35 -17.48 -29.63 13.89
CA ASP A 35 -16.61 -28.99 14.88
C ASP A 35 -15.57 -28.07 14.22
N ILE A 36 -15.00 -28.46 13.08
CA ILE A 36 -14.10 -27.63 12.27
C ILE A 36 -14.84 -26.41 11.71
N LEU A 37 -16.06 -26.59 11.21
CA LEU A 37 -16.88 -25.48 10.70
C LEU A 37 -17.21 -24.47 11.81
N ILE A 38 -17.63 -24.96 12.99
CA ILE A 38 -17.89 -24.08 14.15
C ILE A 38 -16.59 -23.41 14.60
N ARG A 39 -15.46 -24.13 14.63
CA ARG A 39 -14.16 -23.56 15.00
C ARG A 39 -13.71 -22.50 14.03
N PHE A 40 -13.97 -22.65 12.73
CA PHE A 40 -13.72 -21.62 11.73
C PHE A 40 -14.58 -20.37 11.97
N ILE A 41 -15.88 -20.53 12.29
CA ILE A 41 -16.76 -19.38 12.57
C ILE A 41 -16.32 -18.65 13.84
N VAL A 42 -16.09 -19.38 14.94
CA VAL A 42 -15.59 -18.81 16.20
C VAL A 42 -14.23 -18.14 16.00
N GLY A 43 -13.32 -18.82 15.28
CA GLY A 43 -12.03 -18.29 14.88
C GLY A 43 -12.17 -17.02 14.05
N SER A 44 -13.08 -16.96 13.08
CA SER A 44 -13.31 -15.76 12.26
C SER A 44 -13.81 -14.57 13.09
N VAL A 45 -14.70 -14.81 14.05
CA VAL A 45 -15.16 -13.75 14.99
C VAL A 45 -14.02 -13.29 15.89
N MET A 46 -13.23 -14.21 16.43
CA MET A 46 -12.06 -13.88 17.25
C MET A 46 -10.99 -13.13 16.45
N LEU A 47 -10.75 -13.52 15.18
CA LEU A 47 -9.83 -12.87 14.26
C LEU A 47 -10.27 -11.42 14.02
N LEU A 48 -11.55 -11.19 13.75
CA LEU A 48 -12.11 -9.85 13.59
C LEU A 48 -11.85 -8.98 14.82
N ILE A 49 -12.18 -9.49 16.01
CA ILE A 49 -11.99 -8.76 17.28
C ILE A 49 -10.50 -8.50 17.52
N GLY A 50 -9.67 -9.53 17.39
CA GLY A 50 -8.23 -9.46 17.60
C GLY A 50 -7.55 -8.47 16.68
N LEU A 51 -7.82 -8.56 15.37
CA LEU A 51 -7.23 -7.66 14.37
C LEU A 51 -7.72 -6.21 14.56
N SER A 52 -8.99 -6.00 14.92
CA SER A 52 -9.51 -4.66 15.20
C SER A 52 -8.84 -4.01 16.42
N ILE A 53 -8.67 -4.76 17.51
CA ILE A 53 -8.00 -4.29 18.71
C ILE A 53 -6.51 -4.07 18.44
N PHE A 54 -5.88 -4.96 17.66
CA PHE A 54 -4.48 -4.85 17.25
C PHE A 54 -4.24 -3.56 16.45
N LEU A 55 -4.98 -3.34 15.37
CA LEU A 55 -4.86 -2.14 14.53
C LEU A 55 -5.11 -0.86 15.32
N PHE A 56 -6.10 -0.89 16.22
CA PHE A 56 -6.36 0.24 17.13
C PHE A 56 -5.18 0.49 18.09
N GLY A 57 -4.57 -0.56 18.62
CA GLY A 57 -3.37 -0.47 19.45
C GLY A 57 -2.16 0.10 18.70
N VAL A 58 -1.98 -0.31 17.44
CA VAL A 58 -0.93 0.17 16.52
C VAL A 58 -1.09 1.68 16.27
N ASP A 59 -2.32 2.14 16.00
CA ASP A 59 -2.60 3.57 15.80
C ASP A 59 -2.27 4.42 17.03
N LEU A 60 -2.53 3.90 18.24
CA LEU A 60 -2.25 4.60 19.50
C LEU A 60 -0.78 4.55 19.92
N SER A 61 0.01 3.59 19.42
CA SER A 61 1.38 3.37 19.87
C SER A 61 2.41 3.44 18.75
N MET A 62 2.40 2.48 17.82
CA MET A 62 3.41 2.35 16.77
C MET A 62 3.47 3.55 15.83
N ASN A 63 2.31 4.10 15.43
CA ASN A 63 2.29 5.28 14.55
C ASN A 63 2.95 6.51 15.22
N PRO A 64 2.58 6.92 16.45
CA PRO A 64 3.30 7.95 17.19
C PRO A 64 4.79 7.65 17.40
N ILE A 65 5.14 6.40 17.77
CA ILE A 65 6.54 5.98 17.93
C ILE A 65 7.31 6.21 16.63
N GLY A 66 6.72 5.84 15.49
CA GLY A 66 7.30 6.01 14.16
C GLY A 66 7.54 7.47 13.80
N GLU A 67 6.56 8.34 14.06
CA GLU A 67 6.68 9.78 13.82
C GLU A 67 7.86 10.39 14.60
N TYR A 68 7.92 10.18 15.92
CA TYR A 68 9.03 10.69 16.75
C TYR A 68 10.40 10.13 16.34
N MET A 69 10.45 8.85 15.96
CA MET A 69 11.66 8.20 15.51
C MET A 69 12.13 8.71 14.15
N SER A 70 11.20 8.91 13.21
CA SER A 70 11.51 9.45 11.88
C SER A 70 12.11 10.85 11.96
N GLN A 71 11.60 11.71 12.86
CA GLN A 71 12.13 13.04 13.11
C GLN A 71 13.56 13.00 13.67
N GLU A 72 13.86 12.07 14.59
CA GLU A 72 15.21 11.89 15.12
C GLU A 72 16.18 11.34 14.06
N VAL A 73 15.72 10.49 13.15
CA VAL A 73 16.51 10.04 11.98
C VAL A 73 16.81 11.21 11.06
N ALA A 74 15.79 11.98 10.68
CA ALA A 74 15.90 13.07 9.71
C ALA A 74 16.76 14.25 10.21
N THR A 75 16.69 14.57 11.50
CA THR A 75 17.46 15.66 12.11
C THR A 75 18.88 15.26 12.53
N SER A 76 19.21 13.97 12.46
CA SER A 76 20.53 13.47 12.81
C SER A 76 21.58 13.92 11.79
N LYS A 77 22.66 14.54 12.27
CA LYS A 77 23.78 14.99 11.42
C LYS A 77 24.82 13.89 11.13
N THR A 78 24.76 12.77 11.86
CA THR A 78 25.81 11.74 11.79
C THR A 78 25.32 10.58 10.93
N PRO A 79 26.00 10.24 9.80
CA PRO A 79 25.54 9.19 8.90
C PRO A 79 25.47 7.83 9.61
N LEU A 80 26.42 7.50 10.48
CA LEU A 80 26.38 6.26 11.28
C LEU A 80 25.13 6.17 12.17
N LYS A 81 24.71 7.31 12.74
CA LYS A 81 23.53 7.36 13.61
C LYS A 81 22.24 7.21 12.79
N ILE A 82 22.16 7.84 11.62
CA ILE A 82 21.05 7.62 10.67
C ILE A 82 20.99 6.13 10.32
N ALA A 83 22.13 5.55 9.93
CA ALA A 83 22.22 4.14 9.52
C ALA A 83 21.71 3.19 10.61
N LEU A 84 22.20 3.35 11.84
CA LEU A 84 21.83 2.51 12.98
C LEU A 84 20.38 2.69 13.38
N LEU A 85 19.89 3.93 13.44
CA LEU A 85 18.49 4.19 13.80
C LEU A 85 17.54 3.60 12.76
N SER A 86 17.77 3.88 11.47
CA SER A 86 16.95 3.31 10.39
C SER A 86 17.01 1.78 10.37
N PHE A 87 18.19 1.20 10.64
CA PHE A 87 18.34 -0.25 10.78
C PHE A 87 17.50 -0.80 11.94
N PHE A 88 17.63 -0.25 13.15
CA PHE A 88 16.90 -0.74 14.31
C PHE A 88 15.39 -0.53 14.16
N LEU A 89 14.96 0.59 13.59
CA LEU A 89 13.54 0.84 13.34
C LEU A 89 12.95 -0.23 12.42
N GLY A 90 13.61 -0.49 11.29
CA GLY A 90 13.24 -1.55 10.37
C GLY A 90 13.28 -2.94 10.99
N PHE A 91 14.37 -3.28 11.68
CA PHE A 91 14.53 -4.57 12.33
C PHE A 91 13.42 -4.83 13.37
N LEU A 92 13.19 -3.88 14.28
CA LEU A 92 12.28 -4.09 15.42
C LEU A 92 10.82 -4.12 14.98
N ILE A 93 10.42 -3.27 14.03
CA ILE A 93 9.05 -3.27 13.51
C ILE A 93 8.74 -4.60 12.80
N THR A 94 9.70 -5.11 12.01
CA THR A 94 9.52 -6.38 11.29
C THR A 94 9.52 -7.59 12.21
N VAL A 95 10.28 -7.59 13.32
CA VAL A 95 10.18 -8.68 14.32
C VAL A 95 8.77 -8.76 14.91
N ALA A 96 8.08 -7.63 15.04
CA ALA A 96 6.72 -7.54 15.55
C ALA A 96 5.64 -7.78 14.49
N GLU A 97 6.02 -8.06 13.23
CA GLU A 97 5.07 -8.22 12.14
C GLU A 97 4.32 -9.56 12.25
N PRO A 98 2.99 -9.56 12.46
CA PRO A 98 2.19 -10.79 12.56
C PRO A 98 2.38 -11.74 11.38
N ASP A 99 2.40 -11.21 10.17
CA ASP A 99 2.46 -12.01 8.94
C ASP A 99 3.80 -12.75 8.83
N LEU A 100 4.89 -12.14 9.29
CA LEU A 100 6.21 -12.78 9.36
C LEU A 100 6.26 -13.86 10.45
N LEU A 101 5.63 -13.63 11.61
CA LEU A 101 5.51 -14.65 12.66
C LEU A 101 4.73 -15.87 12.16
N ILE A 102 3.63 -15.63 11.45
CA ILE A 102 2.82 -16.67 10.80
C ILE A 102 3.67 -17.42 9.77
N LEU A 103 4.36 -16.72 8.87
CA LEU A 103 5.22 -17.36 7.88
C LEU A 103 6.31 -18.21 8.55
N GLY A 104 7.00 -17.67 9.56
CA GLY A 104 8.04 -18.39 10.30
C GLY A 104 7.52 -19.71 10.87
N SER A 105 6.33 -19.69 11.49
CA SER A 105 5.68 -20.89 12.03
C SER A 105 5.30 -21.90 10.95
N GLN A 106 4.89 -21.44 9.76
CA GLN A 106 4.53 -22.29 8.63
C GLN A 106 5.77 -22.94 8.02
N VAL A 107 6.87 -22.20 7.90
CA VAL A 107 8.15 -22.75 7.43
C VAL A 107 8.70 -23.75 8.45
N GLU A 108 8.59 -23.47 9.75
CA GLU A 108 9.01 -24.42 10.79
C GLU A 108 8.20 -25.73 10.72
N ALA A 109 6.88 -25.63 10.57
CA ALA A 109 6.02 -26.81 10.42
C ALA A 109 6.33 -27.59 9.14
N ALA A 110 6.43 -26.91 7.99
CA ALA A 110 6.68 -27.56 6.70
C ALA A 110 8.10 -28.14 6.58
N SER A 111 9.07 -27.59 7.32
CA SER A 111 10.46 -28.06 7.35
C SER A 111 10.71 -29.20 8.33
N GLY A 112 9.68 -29.73 9.01
CA GLY A 112 9.84 -30.74 10.04
C GLY A 112 10.66 -30.25 11.24
N ARG A 113 10.56 -28.94 11.57
CA ARG A 113 11.34 -28.24 12.61
C ARG A 113 12.85 -28.16 12.38
N THR A 114 13.32 -28.41 11.16
CA THR A 114 14.73 -28.20 10.81
C THR A 114 15.08 -26.71 10.72
N MET A 115 14.10 -25.86 10.37
CA MET A 115 14.22 -24.40 10.45
C MET A 115 13.33 -23.86 11.57
N SER A 116 13.92 -23.26 12.59
CA SER A 116 13.13 -22.65 13.67
C SER A 116 12.52 -21.31 13.23
N ALA A 117 11.26 -21.06 13.58
CA ALA A 117 10.58 -19.80 13.27
C ALA A 117 11.34 -18.54 13.75
N PRO A 118 11.92 -18.49 14.97
CA PRO A 118 12.64 -17.31 15.44
C PRO A 118 13.87 -16.96 14.59
N ILE A 119 14.60 -17.96 14.08
CA ILE A 119 15.76 -17.75 13.20
C ILE A 119 15.32 -17.09 11.88
N ILE A 120 14.19 -17.54 11.31
CA ILE A 120 13.62 -16.96 10.09
C ILE A 120 13.22 -15.51 10.36
N VAL A 121 12.44 -15.27 11.42
CA VAL A 121 11.96 -13.94 11.81
C VAL A 121 13.14 -12.97 11.97
N TYR A 122 14.15 -13.32 12.79
CA TYR A 122 15.28 -12.42 13.02
C TYR A 122 16.15 -12.20 11.77
N MET A 123 16.40 -13.24 10.96
CA MET A 123 17.18 -13.08 9.75
C MET A 123 16.48 -12.17 8.74
N VAL A 124 15.19 -12.39 8.53
CA VAL A 124 14.34 -11.56 7.66
C VAL A 124 14.33 -10.12 8.16
N SER A 125 14.14 -9.89 9.46
CA SER A 125 14.19 -8.56 10.07
C SER A 125 15.55 -7.87 9.93
N ILE A 126 16.66 -8.62 9.97
CA ILE A 126 18.00 -8.05 9.70
C ILE A 126 18.07 -7.57 8.26
N GLY A 127 17.58 -8.38 7.30
CA GLY A 127 17.49 -8.00 5.89
C GLY A 127 16.70 -6.71 5.68
N VAL A 128 15.52 -6.62 6.29
CA VAL A 128 14.68 -5.42 6.28
C VAL A 128 15.43 -4.23 6.87
N GLY A 129 16.03 -4.36 8.05
CA GLY A 129 16.78 -3.28 8.69
C GLY A 129 17.91 -2.74 7.80
N VAL A 130 18.67 -3.64 7.16
CA VAL A 130 19.75 -3.25 6.22
C VAL A 130 19.16 -2.48 5.04
N MET A 131 18.09 -2.99 4.42
CA MET A 131 17.51 -2.35 3.24
C MET A 131 16.82 -1.03 3.56
N ILE A 132 16.14 -0.89 4.69
CA ILE A 132 15.59 0.40 5.15
C ILE A 132 16.73 1.40 5.38
N SER A 133 17.84 0.98 5.99
CA SER A 133 19.02 1.84 6.16
C SER A 133 19.56 2.34 4.83
N LEU A 134 19.72 1.45 3.84
CA LEU A 134 20.15 1.81 2.48
C LEU A 134 19.13 2.71 1.75
N GLY A 135 17.84 2.41 1.91
CA GLY A 135 16.72 3.18 1.35
C GLY A 135 16.68 4.61 1.88
N VAL A 136 16.82 4.78 3.20
CA VAL A 136 16.91 6.09 3.86
C VAL A 136 18.12 6.87 3.36
N PHE A 137 19.29 6.25 3.22
CA PHE A 137 20.46 6.94 2.65
C PHE A 137 20.24 7.39 1.21
N ARG A 138 19.65 6.51 0.39
CA ARG A 138 19.34 6.83 -1.00
C ARG A 138 18.30 7.94 -1.09
N LEU A 139 17.28 7.93 -0.23
CA LEU A 139 16.28 8.99 -0.12
C LEU A 139 16.96 10.31 0.28
N LEU A 140 17.79 10.34 1.31
CA LEU A 140 18.48 11.56 1.75
C LEU A 140 19.47 12.13 0.72
N ARG A 141 20.07 11.28 -0.12
CA ARG A 141 21.08 11.70 -1.11
C ARG A 141 20.55 11.97 -2.53
N ASP A 142 19.28 11.65 -2.82
CA ASP A 142 18.70 11.61 -4.19
C ASP A 142 19.50 10.74 -5.19
N LYS A 143 20.38 9.86 -4.70
CA LYS A 143 21.29 9.07 -5.53
C LYS A 143 21.52 7.68 -4.92
N PRO A 144 21.51 6.60 -5.73
CA PRO A 144 21.08 6.56 -7.14
C PRO A 144 19.56 6.78 -7.31
N SER A 145 19.09 6.94 -8.55
CA SER A 145 17.66 7.04 -8.84
C SER A 145 16.91 5.76 -8.45
N PHE A 146 15.59 5.86 -8.25
CA PHE A 146 14.77 4.72 -7.80
C PHE A 146 14.96 3.48 -8.65
N SER A 147 14.75 3.63 -9.96
CA SER A 147 14.83 2.52 -10.91
C SER A 147 16.22 1.87 -10.92
N VAL A 148 17.30 2.65 -10.79
CA VAL A 148 18.67 2.11 -10.76
C VAL A 148 18.94 1.38 -9.45
N PHE A 149 18.50 1.94 -8.31
CA PHE A 149 18.63 1.27 -7.02
C PHE A 149 17.94 -0.11 -7.03
N MET A 150 16.71 -0.16 -7.55
CA MET A 150 15.94 -1.40 -7.64
C MET A 150 16.54 -2.37 -8.65
N ALA A 151 17.02 -1.89 -9.80
CA ALA A 151 17.67 -2.73 -10.80
C ALA A 151 18.95 -3.39 -10.27
N ILE A 152 19.78 -2.66 -9.51
CA ILE A 152 20.97 -3.23 -8.85
C ILE A 152 20.54 -4.28 -7.82
N THR A 153 19.57 -3.95 -6.98
CA THR A 153 19.11 -4.84 -5.90
C THR A 153 18.52 -6.14 -6.45
N TYR A 154 17.59 -6.07 -7.41
CA TYR A 154 17.01 -7.25 -8.05
C TYR A 154 18.01 -7.98 -8.95
N GLY A 155 18.97 -7.26 -9.54
CA GLY A 155 20.11 -7.88 -10.24
C GLY A 155 20.94 -8.77 -9.31
N ILE A 156 21.23 -8.32 -8.09
CA ILE A 156 21.90 -9.13 -7.06
C ILE A 156 21.03 -10.34 -6.69
N ILE A 157 19.73 -10.13 -6.45
CA ILE A 157 18.77 -11.22 -6.14
C ILE A 157 18.79 -12.28 -7.24
N PHE A 158 18.75 -11.89 -8.51
CA PHE A 158 18.77 -12.84 -9.63
C PHE A 158 20.06 -13.63 -9.73
N VAL A 159 21.21 -12.99 -9.44
CA VAL A 159 22.50 -13.70 -9.38
C VAL A 159 22.51 -14.69 -8.22
N LEU A 160 22.09 -14.27 -7.01
CA LEU A 160 22.03 -15.14 -5.84
C LEU A 160 21.06 -16.31 -6.04
N ALA A 161 19.94 -16.09 -6.70
CA ALA A 161 18.95 -17.12 -6.99
C ALA A 161 19.51 -18.31 -7.79
N LEU A 162 20.58 -18.12 -8.57
CA LEU A 162 21.25 -19.22 -9.28
C LEU A 162 22.00 -20.18 -8.33
N PHE A 163 22.25 -19.75 -7.09
CA PHE A 163 23.01 -20.51 -6.09
C PHE A 163 22.14 -21.08 -4.96
N VAL A 164 20.84 -20.80 -4.96
CA VAL A 164 19.89 -21.15 -3.90
C VAL A 164 18.93 -22.25 -4.41
N SER A 165 18.49 -23.16 -3.53
CA SER A 165 17.54 -24.21 -3.90
C SER A 165 16.10 -23.68 -4.02
N GLU A 166 15.21 -24.46 -4.65
CA GLU A 166 13.84 -24.01 -4.96
C GLU A 166 13.00 -23.74 -3.71
N GLU A 167 13.22 -24.48 -2.61
CA GLU A 167 12.54 -24.27 -1.33
C GLU A 167 12.90 -22.91 -0.74
N PHE A 168 14.19 -22.61 -0.64
CA PHE A 168 14.66 -21.32 -0.11
C PHE A 168 14.29 -20.17 -1.03
N LEU A 169 14.22 -20.40 -2.33
CA LEU A 169 13.72 -19.41 -3.29
C LEU A 169 12.26 -19.05 -2.98
N ALA A 170 11.39 -20.05 -2.83
CA ALA A 170 9.98 -19.85 -2.48
C ALA A 170 9.82 -19.14 -1.13
N ILE A 171 10.52 -19.61 -0.09
CA ILE A 171 10.49 -19.02 1.25
C ILE A 171 11.02 -17.57 1.23
N SER A 172 12.08 -17.28 0.48
CA SER A 172 12.70 -15.95 0.44
C SER A 172 11.77 -14.87 -0.14
N PHE A 173 11.03 -15.20 -1.20
CA PHE A 173 10.07 -14.26 -1.79
C PHE A 173 8.74 -14.22 -1.02
N ASP A 174 8.31 -15.32 -0.40
CA ASP A 174 7.17 -15.27 0.51
C ASP A 174 7.48 -14.41 1.75
N ALA A 175 8.72 -14.47 2.26
CA ALA A 175 9.19 -13.62 3.34
C ALA A 175 9.14 -12.14 2.98
N SER A 176 9.38 -11.77 1.72
CA SER A 176 9.18 -10.40 1.25
C SER A 176 7.75 -9.92 1.49
N GLY A 177 6.76 -10.66 1.00
CA GLY A 177 5.35 -10.28 1.15
C GLY A 177 4.82 -10.41 2.58
N ALA A 178 5.41 -11.27 3.41
CA ALA A 178 5.07 -11.39 4.82
C ALA A 178 5.63 -10.25 5.70
N THR A 179 6.54 -9.42 5.17
CA THR A 179 7.07 -8.24 5.90
C THR A 179 6.34 -6.95 5.60
N THR A 180 5.34 -7.00 4.72
CA THR A 180 4.58 -5.83 4.27
C THR A 180 3.15 -5.83 4.80
N GLY A 181 2.95 -6.51 5.93
CA GLY A 181 1.67 -6.62 6.59
C GLY A 181 1.20 -5.34 7.29
N ALA A 182 0.18 -5.51 8.12
CA ALA A 182 -0.64 -4.43 8.65
C ALA A 182 0.09 -3.45 9.59
N LEU A 183 1.28 -3.82 10.07
CA LEU A 183 2.06 -3.02 11.02
C LEU A 183 3.27 -2.36 10.35
N THR A 184 4.05 -3.10 9.56
CA THR A 184 5.29 -2.62 8.96
C THR A 184 5.05 -1.62 7.84
N THR A 185 4.09 -1.88 6.94
CA THR A 185 3.86 -1.01 5.77
C THR A 185 3.44 0.41 6.13
N PRO A 186 2.41 0.64 6.97
CA PRO A 186 2.04 2.00 7.38
C PRO A 186 3.17 2.73 8.10
N PHE A 187 3.93 2.02 8.93
CA PHE A 187 5.06 2.58 9.68
C PHE A 187 6.20 3.02 8.76
N VAL A 188 6.58 2.20 7.79
CA VAL A 188 7.64 2.52 6.83
C VAL A 188 7.22 3.63 5.87
N LEU A 189 5.95 3.66 5.45
CA LEU A 189 5.38 4.78 4.69
C LEU A 189 5.40 6.08 5.50
N ALA A 190 5.04 6.03 6.79
CA ALA A 190 5.12 7.19 7.68
C ALA A 190 6.56 7.72 7.79
N ILE A 191 7.55 6.82 7.93
CA ILE A 191 8.97 7.20 7.89
C ILE A 191 9.34 7.83 6.56
N SER A 192 8.95 7.23 5.44
CA SER A 192 9.23 7.73 4.08
C SER A 192 8.69 9.14 3.88
N LEU A 193 7.41 9.35 4.23
CA LEU A 193 6.73 10.64 4.16
C LEU A 193 7.34 11.68 5.11
N GLY A 194 7.61 11.30 6.36
CA GLY A 194 8.24 12.19 7.34
C GLY A 194 9.62 12.65 6.90
N LEU A 195 10.44 11.71 6.39
CA LEU A 195 11.78 12.00 5.90
C LEU A 195 11.76 12.85 4.62
N SER A 196 10.84 12.57 3.70
CA SER A 196 10.66 13.34 2.46
C SER A 196 10.23 14.79 2.74
N LYS A 197 9.25 14.98 3.64
CA LYS A 197 8.78 16.32 4.07
C LYS A 197 9.89 17.15 4.70
N ILE A 198 10.72 16.54 5.57
CA ILE A 198 11.81 17.24 6.26
C ILE A 198 12.93 17.59 5.26
N LYS A 199 13.21 16.71 4.31
CA LYS A 199 14.23 16.96 3.28
C LYS A 199 13.83 18.10 2.33
N GLY A 200 12.57 18.10 1.86
CA GLY A 200 12.06 19.05 0.89
C GLY A 200 12.75 19.00 -0.48
N GLY A 201 12.27 19.81 -1.43
CA GLY A 201 12.85 19.95 -2.77
C GLY A 201 11.98 19.37 -3.89
N LYS A 202 12.49 19.44 -5.13
CA LYS A 202 11.74 19.07 -6.35
C LYS A 202 11.39 17.57 -6.45
N SER A 203 12.10 16.72 -5.72
CA SER A 203 11.90 15.26 -5.68
C SER A 203 11.09 14.80 -4.45
N ALA A 204 10.43 15.71 -3.72
CA ALA A 204 9.71 15.35 -2.49
C ALA A 204 8.55 14.37 -2.75
N GLU A 205 7.82 14.52 -3.86
CA GLU A 205 6.75 13.57 -4.22
C GLU A 205 7.31 12.20 -4.61
N GLU A 206 8.35 12.15 -5.45
CA GLU A 206 9.04 10.90 -5.82
C GLU A 206 9.59 10.17 -4.58
N ASN A 207 10.23 10.92 -3.68
CA ASN A 207 10.83 10.38 -2.46
C ASN A 207 9.82 9.98 -1.38
N SER A 208 8.53 10.32 -1.56
CA SER A 208 7.48 9.88 -0.65
C SER A 208 7.19 8.38 -0.77
N PHE A 209 7.47 7.80 -1.94
CA PHE A 209 7.19 6.40 -2.27
C PHE A 209 8.46 5.59 -2.51
N GLY A 210 8.31 4.27 -2.44
CA GLY A 210 9.31 3.30 -2.82
C GLY A 210 10.14 2.73 -1.66
N LEU A 211 10.05 3.31 -0.46
CA LEU A 211 10.78 2.78 0.70
C LEU A 211 10.26 1.40 1.13
N VAL A 212 8.96 1.13 0.96
CA VAL A 212 8.38 -0.20 1.21
C VAL A 212 8.93 -1.19 0.19
N GLY A 213 8.95 -0.84 -1.09
CA GLY A 213 9.56 -1.66 -2.14
C GLY A 213 11.04 -1.96 -1.91
N VAL A 214 11.81 -0.99 -1.40
CA VAL A 214 13.21 -1.16 -1.02
C VAL A 214 13.34 -2.15 0.14
N MET A 215 12.51 -1.99 1.17
CA MET A 215 12.46 -2.88 2.33
C MET A 215 12.18 -4.33 1.92
N SER A 216 11.21 -4.56 1.03
CA SER A 216 10.78 -5.89 0.56
C SER A 216 11.89 -6.71 -0.09
N ALA A 217 12.93 -6.08 -0.63
CA ALA A 217 14.10 -6.80 -1.15
C ALA A 217 15.00 -7.38 -0.04
N GLY A 218 14.92 -6.85 1.18
CA GLY A 218 15.72 -7.26 2.33
C GLY A 218 15.48 -8.71 2.78
N PRO A 219 14.23 -9.13 3.02
CA PRO A 219 13.86 -10.51 3.30
C PRO A 219 14.40 -11.51 2.27
N ILE A 220 14.28 -11.17 0.99
CA ILE A 220 14.73 -12.01 -0.12
C ILE A 220 16.23 -12.26 -0.01
N LEU A 221 16.99 -11.16 0.09
CA LEU A 221 18.44 -11.23 0.24
C LEU A 221 18.86 -11.98 1.50
N ALA A 222 18.19 -11.74 2.62
CA ALA A 222 18.55 -12.34 3.91
C ALA A 222 18.33 -13.86 3.93
N VAL A 223 17.20 -14.35 3.41
CA VAL A 223 16.92 -15.79 3.33
C VAL A 223 17.82 -16.48 2.31
N MET A 224 18.08 -15.86 1.15
CA MET A 224 19.03 -16.38 0.16
C MET A 224 20.45 -16.48 0.72
N LEU A 225 20.92 -15.43 1.40
CA LEU A 225 22.24 -15.44 2.05
C LEU A 225 22.30 -16.47 3.17
N MET A 226 21.24 -16.62 3.96
CA MET A 226 21.16 -17.68 4.97
C MET A 226 21.35 -19.06 4.34
N SER A 227 20.65 -19.37 3.24
CA SER A 227 20.78 -20.65 2.52
C SER A 227 22.21 -20.89 2.01
N ILE A 228 22.83 -19.87 1.41
CA ILE A 228 24.19 -19.96 0.87
C ILE A 228 25.21 -20.17 2.00
N ILE A 229 25.05 -19.45 3.12
CA ILE A 229 25.98 -19.52 4.27
C ILE A 229 25.80 -20.82 5.04
N SER A 230 24.56 -21.29 5.24
CA SER A 230 24.28 -22.54 5.95
C SER A 230 24.65 -23.77 5.12
N GLY A 231 24.78 -23.62 3.80
CA GLY A 231 25.06 -24.72 2.87
C GLY A 231 23.92 -25.73 2.78
N GLN A 232 22.75 -25.43 3.37
CA GLN A 232 21.59 -26.31 3.34
C GLN A 232 21.00 -26.31 1.92
N LYS A 233 21.02 -27.49 1.29
CA LYS A 233 20.40 -27.74 -0.01
C LYS A 233 19.46 -28.92 0.18
N ASN A 234 18.19 -28.73 -0.16
CA ASN A 234 17.09 -29.69 -0.01
C ASN A 234 16.72 -29.95 1.46
N ILE A 235 15.83 -29.11 2.00
CA ILE A 235 15.18 -29.40 3.27
C ILE A 235 14.12 -30.47 3.02
N GLN A 236 14.47 -31.73 3.28
CA GLN A 236 13.52 -32.83 3.31
C GLN A 236 13.04 -33.01 4.75
N GLY A 237 12.03 -32.24 5.15
CA GLY A 237 11.27 -32.56 6.35
C GLY A 237 10.31 -33.70 6.03
N GLU A 238 10.30 -34.77 6.84
CA GLU A 238 9.09 -35.59 6.94
C GLU A 238 8.00 -34.66 7.48
N VAL A 239 7.07 -34.25 6.62
CA VAL A 239 5.93 -33.45 7.03
C VAL A 239 5.17 -34.30 8.04
N SER A 240 5.19 -33.90 9.32
CA SER A 240 4.36 -34.54 10.32
C SER A 240 2.93 -34.49 9.81
N GLU A 241 2.25 -35.64 9.71
CA GLU A 241 0.86 -35.69 9.28
C GLU A 241 0.07 -34.58 9.97
N TYR A 242 -0.66 -33.80 9.19
CA TYR A 242 -1.49 -32.74 9.74
C TYR A 242 -2.64 -33.40 10.52
N ILE A 243 -2.50 -33.44 11.84
CA ILE A 243 -3.54 -33.96 12.73
C ILE A 243 -4.57 -32.86 12.96
N VAL A 244 -5.78 -33.07 12.46
CA VAL A 244 -6.92 -32.19 12.73
C VAL A 244 -7.15 -32.18 14.25
N ALA A 245 -7.06 -31.01 14.87
CA ALA A 245 -7.35 -30.89 16.29
C ALA A 245 -8.84 -31.18 16.54
N GLU A 246 -9.19 -31.96 17.56
CA GLU A 246 -10.59 -32.25 17.90
C GLU A 246 -11.20 -31.12 18.74
N GLY A 247 -12.44 -30.74 18.41
CA GLY A 247 -13.24 -29.80 19.17
C GLY A 247 -12.99 -28.31 18.86
N VAL A 248 -13.80 -27.46 19.51
CA VAL A 248 -13.91 -26.03 19.15
C VAL A 248 -13.00 -25.13 20.01
N PHE A 249 -13.21 -25.10 21.33
CA PHE A 249 -12.51 -24.15 22.22
C PHE A 249 -11.17 -24.67 22.77
N GLY A 250 -11.01 -25.99 22.91
CA GLY A 250 -9.81 -26.61 23.46
C GLY A 250 -8.51 -26.24 22.70
N PRO A 251 -8.49 -26.34 21.36
CA PRO A 251 -7.33 -25.95 20.55
C PRO A 251 -6.99 -24.46 20.64
N ILE A 252 -7.98 -23.60 20.87
CA ILE A 252 -7.79 -22.14 20.99
C ILE A 252 -7.17 -21.80 22.35
N ILE A 253 -7.76 -22.30 23.44
CA ILE A 253 -7.36 -21.97 24.82
C ILE A 253 -5.97 -22.54 25.12
N SER A 254 -5.65 -23.74 24.64
CA SER A 254 -4.36 -24.38 24.88
C SER A 254 -3.18 -23.66 24.23
N LYS A 255 -3.37 -23.10 23.02
CA LYS A 255 -2.33 -22.34 22.30
C LYS A 255 -2.16 -20.91 22.82
N PHE A 256 -3.18 -20.34 23.46
CA PHE A 256 -3.20 -18.94 23.88
C PHE A 256 -1.99 -18.51 24.74
N PRO A 257 -1.56 -19.24 25.80
CA PRO A 257 -0.42 -18.82 26.62
C PRO A 257 0.91 -18.80 25.87
N GLY A 258 1.12 -19.76 24.95
CA GLY A 258 2.32 -19.79 24.12
C GLY A 258 2.38 -18.59 23.17
N ILE A 259 1.27 -18.33 22.47
CA ILE A 259 1.12 -17.19 21.55
C ILE A 259 1.27 -15.86 22.30
N PHE A 260 0.79 -15.75 23.54
CA PHE A 260 0.98 -14.55 24.36
C PHE A 260 2.46 -14.27 24.65
N LEU A 261 3.23 -15.31 25.01
CA LEU A 261 4.67 -15.18 25.25
C LEU A 261 5.44 -14.83 23.98
N GLU A 262 5.11 -15.47 22.86
CA GLU A 262 5.70 -15.16 21.55
C GLU A 262 5.41 -13.71 21.15
N SER A 263 4.15 -13.26 21.27
CA SER A 263 3.73 -11.88 20.99
C SER A 263 4.43 -10.88 21.89
N LEU A 264 4.60 -11.21 23.18
CA LEU A 264 5.33 -10.37 24.13
C LEU A 264 6.80 -10.26 23.75
N MET A 265 7.46 -11.38 23.42
CA MET A 265 8.86 -11.39 22.98
C MET A 265 9.07 -10.64 21.65
N ALA A 266 8.09 -10.68 20.76
CA ALA A 266 8.12 -9.95 19.50
C ALA A 266 8.00 -8.42 19.69
N LEU A 267 7.15 -7.96 20.62
CA LEU A 267 6.94 -6.53 20.91
C LEU A 267 7.94 -5.95 21.90
N LEU A 268 8.55 -6.76 22.76
CA LEU A 268 9.47 -6.30 23.79
C LEU A 268 10.62 -5.42 23.25
N PRO A 269 11.30 -5.77 22.13
CA PRO A 269 12.42 -5.00 21.62
C PRO A 269 12.05 -3.55 21.23
N ILE A 270 10.89 -3.35 20.59
CA ILE A 270 10.43 -2.00 20.21
C ILE A 270 9.98 -1.19 21.44
N ILE A 271 9.35 -1.84 22.43
CA ILE A 271 8.98 -1.21 23.70
C ILE A 271 10.23 -0.71 24.43
N VAL A 272 11.27 -1.55 24.52
CA VAL A 272 12.53 -1.18 25.17
C VAL A 272 13.20 -0.02 24.45
N LEU A 273 13.28 -0.05 23.11
CA LEU A 273 13.86 1.05 22.34
C LEU A 273 13.09 2.36 22.59
N PHE A 274 11.77 2.33 22.52
CA PHE A 274 10.93 3.49 22.77
C PHE A 274 11.14 4.06 24.18
N LEU A 275 11.14 3.22 25.22
CA LEU A 275 11.34 3.67 26.60
C LEU A 275 12.72 4.33 26.80
N ILE A 276 13.76 3.79 26.18
CA ILE A 276 15.11 4.37 26.20
C ILE A 276 15.10 5.77 25.58
N PHE A 277 14.54 5.93 24.38
CA PHE A 277 14.50 7.22 23.68
C PHE A 277 13.56 8.22 24.33
N ASN A 278 12.45 7.77 24.90
CA ASN A 278 11.55 8.63 25.64
C ASN A 278 12.26 9.22 26.87
N PHE A 279 13.03 8.41 27.61
CA PHE A 279 13.77 8.86 28.77
C PHE A 279 14.94 9.80 28.41
N LEU A 280 15.66 9.51 27.32
CA LEU A 280 16.86 10.28 26.94
C LEU A 280 16.55 11.55 26.14
N LYS A 281 15.56 11.49 25.25
CA LYS A 281 15.41 12.42 24.13
C LYS A 281 14.00 13.00 24.02
N PHE A 282 12.98 12.17 23.80
CA PHE A 282 11.64 12.66 23.46
C PHE A 282 10.96 13.38 24.62
N LYS A 283 11.10 12.86 25.84
CA LYS A 283 10.52 13.44 27.07
C LYS A 283 9.05 13.81 26.88
N LEU A 284 8.27 12.83 26.42
CA LEU A 284 6.86 13.02 26.09
C LEU A 284 6.04 13.48 27.29
N SER A 285 4.95 14.18 27.01
CA SER A 285 3.96 14.52 28.03
C SER A 285 3.37 13.25 28.65
N LYS A 286 2.84 13.34 29.87
CA LYS A 286 2.21 12.18 30.54
C LYS A 286 1.04 11.63 29.73
N ASP A 287 0.30 12.50 29.05
CA ASP A 287 -0.87 12.13 28.27
C ASP A 287 -0.44 11.33 27.03
N ASP A 288 0.53 11.83 26.27
CA ASP A 288 1.08 11.14 25.09
C ASP A 288 1.70 9.78 25.46
N LEU A 289 2.48 9.75 26.54
CA LEU A 289 3.11 8.52 27.02
C LEU A 289 2.06 7.49 27.48
N SER A 290 1.01 7.92 28.18
CA SER A 290 -0.07 7.03 28.61
C SER A 290 -0.84 6.46 27.42
N GLY A 291 -1.08 7.27 26.38
CA GLY A 291 -1.69 6.83 25.13
C GLY A 291 -0.87 5.73 24.45
N ILE A 292 0.45 5.91 24.33
CA ILE A 292 1.35 4.90 23.75
C ILE A 292 1.37 3.63 24.59
N ILE A 293 1.45 3.71 25.92
CA ILE A 293 1.45 2.52 26.80
C ILE A 293 0.13 1.75 26.68
N ILE A 294 -1.02 2.44 26.66
CA ILE A 294 -2.32 1.81 26.43
C ILE A 294 -2.35 1.15 25.05
N GLY A 295 -1.86 1.83 24.02
CA GLY A 295 -1.75 1.30 22.67
C GLY A 295 -0.89 0.03 22.60
N LEU A 296 0.23 -0.01 23.33
CA LEU A 296 1.10 -1.19 23.42
C LEU A 296 0.41 -2.39 24.06
N VAL A 297 -0.34 -2.17 25.15
CA VAL A 297 -1.13 -3.23 25.80
C VAL A 297 -2.22 -3.76 24.87
N LEU A 298 -2.93 -2.86 24.19
CA LEU A 298 -3.95 -3.24 23.20
C LEU A 298 -3.33 -3.98 22.02
N THR A 299 -2.16 -3.57 21.55
CA THR A 299 -1.42 -4.26 20.48
C THR A 299 -1.08 -5.69 20.89
N LEU A 300 -0.54 -5.88 22.10
CA LEU A 300 -0.22 -7.22 22.61
C LEU A 300 -1.45 -8.12 22.74
N LEU A 301 -2.54 -7.61 23.34
CA LEU A 301 -3.78 -8.37 23.51
C LEU A 301 -4.44 -8.69 22.17
N GLY A 302 -4.52 -7.71 21.28
CA GLY A 302 -5.07 -7.85 19.94
C GLY A 302 -4.29 -8.86 19.10
N LEU A 303 -2.95 -8.75 19.09
CA LEU A 303 -2.05 -9.67 18.39
C LEU A 303 -2.22 -11.11 18.92
N THR A 304 -2.29 -11.28 20.23
CA THR A 304 -2.47 -12.60 20.85
C THR A 304 -3.79 -13.25 20.44
N ILE A 305 -4.90 -12.49 20.48
CA ILE A 305 -6.23 -12.98 20.07
C ILE A 305 -6.24 -13.29 18.57
N PHE A 306 -5.67 -12.40 17.75
CA PHE A 306 -5.58 -12.54 16.31
C PHE A 306 -4.80 -13.82 15.92
N LEU A 307 -3.57 -13.98 16.41
CA LEU A 307 -2.74 -15.14 16.12
C LEU A 307 -3.40 -16.43 16.64
N SER A 308 -3.99 -16.41 17.84
CA SER A 308 -4.70 -17.58 18.38
C SER A 308 -5.84 -18.02 17.46
N ALA A 309 -6.64 -17.08 16.96
CA ALA A 309 -7.74 -17.36 16.05
C ALA A 309 -7.27 -17.88 14.67
N VAL A 310 -6.20 -17.28 14.16
CA VAL A 310 -5.57 -17.65 12.89
C VAL A 310 -5.02 -19.09 12.94
N HIS A 311 -4.28 -19.44 14.01
CA HIS A 311 -3.64 -20.75 14.20
C HIS A 311 -4.57 -21.91 14.56
N SER A 312 -5.79 -21.61 14.99
CA SER A 312 -6.72 -22.64 15.50
C SER A 312 -7.97 -22.78 14.65
N GLY A 313 -8.36 -21.78 13.85
CA GLY A 313 -9.56 -21.86 13.01
C GLY A 313 -9.29 -21.51 11.55
N PHE A 314 -8.66 -20.36 11.32
CA PHE A 314 -8.61 -19.77 9.98
C PHE A 314 -7.67 -20.52 9.03
N MET A 315 -6.43 -20.80 9.44
CA MET A 315 -5.47 -21.54 8.62
C MET A 315 -5.84 -23.02 8.47
N ASP A 316 -6.39 -23.64 9.52
CA ASP A 316 -6.85 -25.03 9.49
C ASP A 316 -7.89 -25.22 8.38
N MET A 317 -8.88 -24.33 8.31
CA MET A 317 -9.91 -24.35 7.26
C MET A 317 -9.31 -24.13 5.88
N GLY A 318 -8.35 -23.21 5.74
CA GLY A 318 -7.62 -23.00 4.48
C GLY A 318 -6.96 -24.29 3.98
N ARG A 319 -6.21 -24.99 4.86
CA ARG A 319 -5.58 -26.28 4.53
C ARG A 319 -6.58 -27.34 4.11
N ILE A 320 -7.67 -27.48 4.87
CA ILE A 320 -8.71 -28.48 4.59
C ILE A 320 -9.36 -28.23 3.23
N ILE A 321 -9.73 -26.99 2.93
CA ILE A 321 -10.30 -26.62 1.63
C ILE A 321 -9.30 -26.90 0.50
N GLY A 322 -8.02 -26.58 0.70
CA GLY A 322 -6.96 -26.91 -0.26
C GLY A 322 -6.83 -28.40 -0.52
N MET A 323 -6.85 -29.22 0.53
CA MET A 323 -6.79 -30.68 0.43
C MET A 323 -8.01 -31.24 -0.31
N GLU A 324 -9.23 -30.85 0.07
CA GLU A 324 -10.43 -31.41 -0.55
C GLU A 324 -10.57 -30.99 -2.02
N LEU A 325 -10.31 -29.74 -2.37
CA LEU A 325 -10.33 -29.30 -3.76
C LEU A 325 -9.23 -29.96 -4.60
N GLY A 326 -8.04 -30.18 -4.01
CA GLY A 326 -6.95 -30.92 -4.63
C GLY A 326 -7.31 -32.37 -4.98
N ARG A 327 -8.13 -33.04 -4.15
CA ARG A 327 -8.64 -34.39 -4.42
C ARG A 327 -9.70 -34.44 -5.52
N MET A 328 -10.54 -33.41 -5.60
CA MET A 328 -11.71 -33.42 -6.49
C MET A 328 -11.33 -33.21 -7.95
N ASN A 329 -10.84 -32.01 -8.29
CA ASN A 329 -10.51 -31.65 -9.66
C ASN A 329 -9.53 -30.47 -9.70
N PRO A 330 -8.37 -30.61 -10.36
CA PRO A 330 -7.39 -29.52 -10.50
C PRO A 330 -7.94 -28.21 -11.06
N TRP A 331 -8.90 -28.26 -11.98
CA TRP A 331 -9.50 -27.06 -12.57
C TRP A 331 -10.40 -26.31 -11.59
N ILE A 332 -11.08 -27.01 -10.68
CA ILE A 332 -11.86 -26.39 -9.61
C ILE A 332 -10.92 -25.71 -8.62
N LEU A 333 -9.81 -26.37 -8.25
CA LEU A 333 -8.77 -25.77 -7.41
C LEU A 333 -8.24 -24.46 -8.02
N VAL A 334 -7.90 -24.45 -9.31
CA VAL A 334 -7.43 -23.25 -10.03
C VAL A 334 -8.50 -22.16 -10.07
N GLY A 335 -9.75 -22.52 -10.39
CA GLY A 335 -10.87 -21.58 -10.45
C GLY A 335 -11.20 -20.95 -9.09
N ILE A 336 -11.20 -21.75 -8.02
CA ILE A 336 -11.38 -21.24 -6.65
C ILE A 336 -10.18 -20.39 -6.22
N GLY A 337 -8.95 -20.78 -6.56
CA GLY A 337 -7.76 -19.95 -6.34
C GLY A 337 -7.85 -18.58 -7.01
N PHE A 338 -8.36 -18.53 -8.24
CA PHE A 338 -8.63 -17.27 -8.95
C PHE A 338 -9.64 -16.39 -8.20
N LEU A 339 -10.79 -16.97 -7.81
CA LEU A 339 -11.84 -16.26 -7.07
C LEU A 339 -11.36 -15.76 -5.70
N LEU A 340 -10.59 -16.60 -4.99
CA LEU A 340 -9.98 -16.25 -3.72
C LEU A 340 -9.07 -15.03 -3.89
N GLY A 341 -8.20 -15.00 -4.91
CA GLY A 341 -7.32 -13.87 -5.18
C GLY A 341 -8.04 -12.59 -5.57
N LEU A 342 -9.10 -12.70 -6.38
CA LEU A 342 -9.96 -11.56 -6.67
C LEU A 342 -10.55 -10.96 -5.38
N ILE A 343 -11.10 -11.80 -4.50
CA ILE A 343 -11.77 -11.36 -3.29
C ILE A 343 -10.78 -10.78 -2.28
N VAL A 344 -9.65 -11.44 -2.05
CA VAL A 344 -8.67 -10.98 -1.06
C VAL A 344 -8.16 -9.59 -1.40
N VAL A 345 -7.82 -9.32 -2.66
CA VAL A 345 -7.29 -8.00 -3.07
C VAL A 345 -8.36 -6.94 -3.22
N LEU A 346 -9.54 -7.29 -3.73
CA LEU A 346 -10.62 -6.32 -3.94
C LEU A 346 -11.03 -5.62 -2.64
N VAL A 347 -10.84 -6.32 -1.53
CA VAL A 347 -11.35 -5.99 -0.21
C VAL A 347 -10.22 -5.67 0.78
N GLU A 348 -8.96 -5.76 0.35
CA GLU A 348 -7.78 -5.35 1.12
C GLU A 348 -7.79 -3.83 1.33
N PRO A 349 -7.83 -3.33 2.58
CA PRO A 349 -7.89 -1.90 2.87
C PRO A 349 -6.65 -1.14 2.39
N ALA A 350 -5.48 -1.76 2.51
CA ALA A 350 -4.22 -1.15 2.13
C ALA A 350 -4.18 -0.85 0.61
N VAL A 351 -4.80 -1.72 -0.21
CA VAL A 351 -4.96 -1.51 -1.66
C VAL A 351 -5.88 -0.32 -1.96
N HIS A 352 -6.90 -0.08 -1.13
CA HIS A 352 -7.78 1.08 -1.28
C HIS A 352 -7.04 2.38 -0.95
N VAL A 353 -6.35 2.44 0.20
CA VAL A 353 -5.56 3.61 0.60
C VAL A 353 -4.50 3.96 -0.45
N LEU A 354 -3.80 2.96 -0.96
CA LEU A 354 -2.83 3.18 -2.03
C LEU A 354 -3.51 3.67 -3.31
N GLY A 355 -4.68 3.12 -3.67
CA GLY A 355 -5.45 3.59 -4.81
C GLY A 355 -5.83 5.07 -4.71
N GLU A 356 -6.18 5.55 -3.51
CA GLU A 356 -6.43 6.98 -3.25
C GLU A 356 -5.16 7.82 -3.42
N GLN A 357 -4.02 7.33 -2.91
CA GLN A 357 -2.72 8.00 -3.07
C GLN A 357 -2.30 8.09 -4.54
N ILE A 358 -2.50 7.03 -5.32
CA ILE A 358 -2.23 7.02 -6.77
C ILE A 358 -3.17 7.99 -7.48
N GLU A 359 -4.46 7.99 -7.17
CA GLU A 359 -5.40 8.93 -7.77
C GLU A 359 -5.02 10.38 -7.44
N GLU A 360 -4.53 10.65 -6.23
CA GLU A 360 -4.06 11.97 -5.82
C GLU A 360 -2.80 12.41 -6.58
N VAL A 361 -1.74 11.59 -6.62
CA VAL A 361 -0.49 11.94 -7.31
C VAL A 361 -0.62 11.94 -8.84
N THR A 362 -1.59 11.20 -9.38
CA THR A 362 -1.92 11.25 -10.81
C THR A 362 -2.91 12.34 -11.14
N SER A 363 -3.27 13.21 -10.19
CA SER A 363 -4.27 14.27 -10.41
C SER A 363 -5.59 13.75 -11.00
N GLY A 364 -6.01 12.55 -10.60
CA GLY A 364 -7.24 11.90 -11.05
C GLY A 364 -7.15 11.21 -12.42
N HIS A 365 -6.00 11.21 -13.08
CA HIS A 365 -5.85 10.56 -14.40
C HIS A 365 -6.04 9.05 -14.35
N ILE A 366 -5.74 8.41 -13.22
CA ILE A 366 -5.98 6.98 -13.02
C ILE A 366 -6.97 6.82 -11.87
N PRO A 367 -8.22 6.42 -12.17
CA PRO A 367 -9.24 6.28 -11.13
C PRO A 367 -8.94 5.07 -10.25
N ILE A 368 -9.26 5.19 -8.96
CA ILE A 368 -9.11 4.11 -7.98
C ILE A 368 -9.77 2.79 -8.39
N SER A 369 -10.89 2.86 -9.11
CA SER A 369 -11.60 1.67 -9.62
C SER A 369 -10.76 0.87 -10.62
N LEU A 370 -10.01 1.55 -11.50
CA LEU A 370 -9.13 0.92 -12.47
C LEU A 370 -7.95 0.24 -11.77
N ILE A 371 -7.38 0.89 -10.75
CA ILE A 371 -6.28 0.34 -9.94
C ILE A 371 -6.77 -0.92 -9.23
N ARG A 372 -7.86 -0.84 -8.48
CA ARG A 372 -8.42 -1.98 -7.74
C ARG A 372 -8.74 -3.16 -8.65
N MET A 373 -9.37 -2.92 -9.81
CA MET A 373 -9.70 -3.97 -10.77
C MET A 373 -8.43 -4.60 -11.36
N THR A 374 -7.47 -3.78 -11.80
CA THR A 374 -6.21 -4.24 -12.38
C THR A 374 -5.42 -5.11 -11.39
N LEU A 375 -5.34 -4.65 -10.13
CA LEU A 375 -4.68 -5.39 -9.06
C LEU A 375 -5.40 -6.69 -8.71
N SER A 376 -6.73 -6.64 -8.58
CA SER A 376 -7.52 -7.83 -8.27
C SER A 376 -7.35 -8.90 -9.35
N ILE A 377 -7.47 -8.53 -10.63
CA ILE A 377 -7.28 -9.47 -11.75
C ILE A 377 -5.85 -10.01 -11.77
N GLY A 378 -4.85 -9.15 -11.60
CA GLY A 378 -3.45 -9.54 -11.57
C GLY A 378 -3.16 -10.57 -10.48
N VAL A 379 -3.63 -10.33 -9.25
CA VAL A 379 -3.42 -11.25 -8.12
C VAL A 379 -4.29 -12.50 -8.22
N GLY A 380 -5.54 -12.39 -8.69
CA GLY A 380 -6.38 -13.55 -9.02
C GLY A 380 -5.69 -14.50 -9.98
N LEU A 381 -5.12 -13.97 -11.07
CA LEU A 381 -4.32 -14.75 -12.02
C LEU A 381 -3.05 -15.31 -11.36
N ALA A 382 -2.38 -14.57 -10.48
CA ALA A 382 -1.18 -15.02 -9.78
C ALA A 382 -1.45 -16.23 -8.87
N ILE A 383 -2.54 -16.21 -8.11
CA ILE A 383 -2.96 -17.34 -7.27
C ILE A 383 -3.44 -18.50 -8.13
N ALA A 384 -4.18 -18.25 -9.22
CA ALA A 384 -4.57 -19.30 -10.16
C ALA A 384 -3.36 -20.01 -10.77
N LEU A 385 -2.35 -19.24 -11.21
CA LEU A 385 -1.09 -19.78 -11.73
C LEU A 385 -0.28 -20.51 -10.65
N SER A 386 -0.38 -20.08 -9.39
CA SER A 386 0.19 -20.82 -8.26
C SER A 386 -0.49 -22.17 -8.06
N MET A 387 -1.81 -22.27 -8.27
CA MET A 387 -2.50 -23.56 -8.24
C MET A 387 -2.09 -24.44 -9.43
N VAL A 388 -1.94 -23.86 -10.63
CA VAL A 388 -1.42 -24.58 -11.80
C VAL A 388 -0.01 -25.13 -11.52
N ARG A 389 0.83 -24.35 -10.85
CA ARG A 389 2.16 -24.77 -10.42
C ARG A 389 2.12 -26.00 -9.50
N ILE A 390 1.22 -26.01 -8.52
CA ILE A 390 1.07 -27.16 -7.60
C ILE A 390 0.59 -28.41 -8.36
N VAL A 391 -0.28 -28.23 -9.35
CA VAL A 391 -0.86 -29.33 -10.13
C VAL A 391 0.12 -29.88 -11.18
N VAL A 392 0.94 -29.01 -11.80
CA VAL A 392 1.80 -29.35 -12.95
C VAL A 392 3.27 -29.31 -12.51
N PRO A 393 3.92 -30.48 -12.33
CA PRO A 393 5.27 -30.56 -11.74
C PRO A 393 6.37 -29.86 -12.54
N GLU A 394 6.14 -29.67 -13.83
CA GLU A 394 7.08 -29.04 -14.75
C GLU A 394 7.14 -27.52 -14.58
N VAL A 395 6.08 -26.93 -14.00
CA VAL A 395 5.94 -25.49 -13.83
C VAL A 395 6.64 -25.09 -12.55
N LYS A 396 7.69 -24.28 -12.67
CA LYS A 396 8.47 -23.79 -11.53
C LYS A 396 8.15 -22.35 -11.19
N LEU A 397 8.34 -21.96 -9.94
CA LEU A 397 8.16 -20.58 -9.47
C LEU A 397 8.92 -19.55 -10.33
N TRP A 398 10.13 -19.92 -10.76
CA TRP A 398 11.01 -19.03 -11.53
C TRP A 398 10.50 -18.69 -12.92
N TYR A 399 9.60 -19.51 -13.49
CA TYR A 399 8.99 -19.21 -14.79
C TYR A 399 8.08 -17.98 -14.72
N PHE A 400 7.65 -17.58 -13.51
CA PHE A 400 6.83 -16.41 -13.30
C PHE A 400 7.60 -15.25 -12.69
N LEU A 401 8.35 -15.50 -11.61
CA LEU A 401 9.03 -14.42 -10.88
C LEU A 401 10.13 -13.76 -11.72
N LEU A 402 10.95 -14.54 -12.43
CA LEU A 402 12.05 -13.98 -13.22
C LEU A 402 11.53 -13.12 -14.38
N PRO A 403 10.61 -13.59 -15.26
CA PRO A 403 10.07 -12.73 -16.30
C PRO A 403 9.27 -11.55 -15.75
N GLY A 404 8.46 -11.76 -14.70
CA GLY A 404 7.63 -10.73 -14.11
C GLY A 404 8.44 -9.55 -13.57
N PHE A 405 9.43 -9.83 -12.71
CA PHE A 405 10.30 -8.79 -12.17
C PHE A 405 11.26 -8.22 -13.22
N LEU A 406 11.75 -9.01 -14.17
CA LEU A 406 12.61 -8.51 -15.25
C LEU A 406 11.87 -7.50 -16.13
N ILE A 407 10.63 -7.83 -16.55
CA ILE A 407 9.82 -6.93 -17.36
C ILE A 407 9.47 -5.68 -16.54
N ALA A 408 9.04 -5.82 -15.28
CA ALA A 408 8.76 -4.68 -14.41
C ALA A 408 9.98 -3.77 -14.23
N MET A 409 11.18 -4.34 -14.06
CA MET A 409 12.43 -3.61 -13.99
C MET A 409 12.74 -2.87 -15.30
N LEU A 410 12.60 -3.50 -16.47
CA LEU A 410 12.82 -2.84 -17.76
C LEU A 410 11.82 -1.71 -18.02
N LEU A 411 10.55 -1.91 -17.66
CA LEU A 411 9.52 -0.89 -17.75
C LEU A 411 9.76 0.26 -16.76
N SER A 412 10.42 0.01 -15.62
CA SER A 412 10.74 1.06 -14.64
C SER A 412 11.65 2.17 -15.18
N PHE A 413 12.43 1.90 -16.24
CA PHE A 413 13.23 2.92 -16.92
C PHE A 413 12.41 3.73 -17.94
N LYS A 414 11.24 3.24 -18.32
CA LYS A 414 10.32 3.87 -19.27
C LYS A 414 9.16 4.57 -18.58
N SER A 415 8.77 4.16 -17.37
CA SER A 415 7.73 4.79 -16.55
C SER A 415 8.17 6.11 -15.91
N ASP A 416 7.24 6.83 -15.31
CA ASP A 416 7.53 8.00 -14.47
C ASP A 416 8.06 7.55 -13.09
N PRO A 417 9.09 8.21 -12.50
CA PRO A 417 9.67 7.81 -11.22
C PRO A 417 8.67 7.65 -10.07
N VAL A 418 7.63 8.50 -10.00
CA VAL A 418 6.59 8.41 -8.96
C VAL A 418 5.83 7.09 -9.10
N PHE A 419 5.44 6.74 -10.34
CA PHE A 419 4.79 5.47 -10.65
C PHE A 419 5.65 4.26 -10.35
N VAL A 420 6.97 4.36 -10.53
CA VAL A 420 7.88 3.26 -10.21
C VAL A 420 7.90 3.03 -8.71
N GLY A 421 8.05 4.07 -7.89
CA GLY A 421 8.03 3.95 -6.42
C GLY A 421 6.73 3.30 -5.94
N ILE A 422 5.60 3.79 -6.46
CA ILE A 422 4.27 3.25 -6.18
C ILE A 422 4.15 1.78 -6.59
N ALA A 423 4.58 1.40 -7.80
CA ALA A 423 4.44 0.04 -8.29
C ALA A 423 5.15 -0.97 -7.36
N TYR A 424 6.37 -0.66 -6.93
CA TYR A 424 7.12 -1.51 -6.00
C TYR A 424 6.52 -1.52 -4.59
N ASP A 425 5.99 -0.39 -4.10
CA ASP A 425 5.26 -0.37 -2.82
C ASP A 425 3.96 -1.18 -2.90
N THR A 426 3.28 -1.17 -4.06
CA THR A 426 2.03 -1.92 -4.29
C THR A 426 2.23 -3.43 -4.16
N GLY A 427 3.39 -3.92 -4.58
CA GLY A 427 3.74 -5.33 -4.41
C GLY A 427 3.74 -5.78 -2.96
N GLY A 428 4.18 -4.89 -2.06
CA GLY A 428 4.09 -5.13 -0.62
C GLY A 428 2.68 -4.96 -0.06
N VAL A 429 1.95 -3.96 -0.54
CA VAL A 429 0.62 -3.60 -0.03
C VAL A 429 -0.45 -4.67 -0.32
N ALA A 430 -0.33 -5.42 -1.42
CA ALA A 430 -1.35 -6.41 -1.80
C ALA A 430 -1.25 -7.74 -1.04
N SER A 431 -0.12 -8.03 -0.39
CA SER A 431 0.13 -9.28 0.33
C SER A 431 -0.24 -9.17 1.82
N GLY A 432 -1.47 -8.75 2.10
CA GLY A 432 -1.95 -8.54 3.48
C GLY A 432 -2.16 -9.83 4.30
N PRO A 433 -2.66 -9.69 5.53
CA PRO A 433 -2.76 -10.80 6.50
C PRO A 433 -3.59 -11.98 6.00
N MET A 434 -4.59 -11.73 5.15
CA MET A 434 -5.44 -12.77 4.58
C MET A 434 -4.68 -13.68 3.60
N THR A 435 -3.69 -13.12 2.89
CA THR A 435 -2.84 -13.87 1.98
C THR A 435 -1.86 -14.74 2.76
N ALA A 436 -1.19 -14.16 3.77
CA ALA A 436 -0.22 -14.88 4.61
C ALA A 436 -0.86 -16.01 5.43
N THR A 437 -2.13 -15.84 5.81
CA THR A 437 -2.87 -16.83 6.60
C THR A 437 -3.60 -17.83 5.72
N PHE A 438 -4.63 -17.40 5.00
CA PHE A 438 -5.56 -18.31 4.35
C PHE A 438 -5.08 -18.78 2.99
N VAL A 439 -4.60 -17.87 2.13
CA VAL A 439 -4.14 -18.23 0.78
C VAL A 439 -2.93 -19.18 0.83
N LEU A 440 -1.96 -18.88 1.70
CA LEU A 440 -0.79 -19.75 1.87
C LEU A 440 -1.19 -21.11 2.46
N ALA A 441 -2.04 -21.13 3.49
CA ALA A 441 -2.55 -22.38 4.06
C ALA A 441 -3.34 -23.21 3.04
N PHE A 442 -4.15 -22.56 2.20
CA PHE A 442 -4.88 -23.17 1.09
C PHE A 442 -3.93 -23.81 0.06
N ALA A 443 -2.89 -23.10 -0.35
CA ALA A 443 -1.87 -23.62 -1.24
C ALA A 443 -1.12 -24.83 -0.65
N GLN A 444 -0.71 -24.74 0.62
CA GLN A 444 -0.08 -25.85 1.35
C GLN A 444 -0.99 -27.06 1.46
N GLY A 445 -2.29 -26.86 1.73
CA GLY A 445 -3.28 -27.92 1.75
C GLY A 445 -3.37 -28.66 0.41
N ALA A 446 -3.45 -27.92 -0.70
CA ALA A 446 -3.45 -28.50 -2.04
C ALA A 446 -2.14 -29.26 -2.35
N ALA A 447 -0.99 -28.70 -1.98
CA ALA A 447 0.31 -29.33 -2.17
C ALA A 447 0.52 -30.58 -1.30
N THR A 448 -0.24 -30.74 -0.21
CA THR A 448 -0.15 -31.90 0.69
C THR A 448 -0.79 -33.15 0.08
N ILE A 449 -1.80 -32.98 -0.78
CA ILE A 449 -2.60 -34.10 -1.32
C ILE A 449 -2.27 -34.47 -2.77
N ILE A 450 -1.63 -33.56 -3.50
CA ILE A 450 -1.20 -33.82 -4.88
C ILE A 450 0.14 -34.55 -4.82
N ASP A 451 0.15 -35.82 -5.22
CA ASP A 451 1.30 -36.73 -5.08
C ASP A 451 2.60 -36.20 -5.71
N THR A 452 2.49 -35.36 -6.73
CA THR A 452 3.63 -34.80 -7.44
C THR A 452 4.14 -33.48 -6.86
N ALA A 453 3.45 -32.91 -5.88
CA ALA A 453 3.77 -31.62 -5.28
C ALA A 453 4.58 -31.78 -3.99
N ASN A 454 5.45 -30.82 -3.72
CA ASN A 454 6.16 -30.72 -2.45
C ASN A 454 5.68 -29.47 -1.69
N VAL A 455 5.31 -29.60 -0.42
CA VAL A 455 4.77 -28.47 0.36
C VAL A 455 5.76 -27.31 0.49
N LEU A 456 7.06 -27.58 0.70
CA LEU A 456 8.10 -26.56 0.83
C LEU A 456 8.47 -25.89 -0.49
N VAL A 457 8.39 -26.63 -1.59
CA VAL A 457 8.64 -26.09 -2.92
C VAL A 457 7.37 -25.42 -3.43
N ASP A 458 6.31 -26.18 -3.67
CA ASP A 458 5.11 -25.78 -4.42
C ASP A 458 4.04 -25.11 -3.57
N GLY A 459 3.94 -25.47 -2.29
CA GLY A 459 3.02 -24.83 -1.35
C GLY A 459 3.43 -23.41 -0.96
N PHE A 460 4.75 -23.14 -0.88
CA PHE A 460 5.31 -21.79 -0.77
C PHE A 460 5.53 -21.15 -2.15
N GLY A 461 5.74 -19.84 -2.18
CA GLY A 461 5.89 -19.04 -3.41
C GLY A 461 4.57 -18.45 -3.89
N VAL A 462 3.45 -18.72 -3.21
CA VAL A 462 2.16 -18.10 -3.56
C VAL A 462 2.14 -16.63 -3.13
N ILE A 463 2.70 -16.31 -1.96
CA ILE A 463 2.82 -14.92 -1.51
C ILE A 463 3.76 -14.16 -2.45
N ALA A 464 4.84 -14.79 -2.92
CA ALA A 464 5.74 -14.24 -3.92
C ALA A 464 5.01 -13.83 -5.21
N MET A 465 4.12 -14.69 -5.70
CA MET A 465 3.30 -14.43 -6.88
C MET A 465 2.32 -13.28 -6.65
N VAL A 466 1.68 -13.26 -5.47
CA VAL A 466 0.79 -12.18 -5.04
C VAL A 466 1.53 -10.85 -4.90
N ALA A 467 2.79 -10.85 -4.47
CA ALA A 467 3.60 -9.64 -4.34
C ALA A 467 4.14 -9.14 -5.69
N MET A 468 4.48 -10.04 -6.62
CA MET A 468 4.99 -9.67 -7.94
C MET A 468 3.90 -9.11 -8.86
N ALA A 469 2.70 -9.71 -8.86
CA ALA A 469 1.63 -9.36 -9.79
C ALA A 469 1.18 -7.88 -9.73
N PRO A 470 1.05 -7.24 -8.56
CA PRO A 470 0.77 -5.81 -8.45
C PRO A 470 1.88 -4.94 -9.04
N VAL A 471 3.14 -5.25 -8.75
CA VAL A 471 4.29 -4.51 -9.31
C VAL A 471 4.23 -4.55 -10.82
N PHE A 472 4.04 -5.75 -11.38
CA PHE A 472 3.93 -5.96 -12.82
C PHE A 472 2.74 -5.22 -13.43
N SER A 473 1.56 -5.35 -12.81
CA SER A 473 0.31 -4.79 -13.34
C SER A 473 0.28 -3.26 -13.30
N ILE A 474 0.74 -2.64 -12.21
CA ILE A 474 0.85 -1.17 -12.09
C ILE A 474 1.94 -0.64 -13.00
N MET A 475 3.05 -1.36 -13.19
CA MET A 475 4.11 -0.93 -14.10
C MET A 475 3.64 -0.89 -15.56
N ILE A 476 2.84 -1.89 -15.98
CA ILE A 476 2.18 -1.89 -17.29
C ILE A 476 1.25 -0.69 -17.39
N LEU A 477 0.39 -0.49 -16.39
CA LEU A 477 -0.57 0.61 -16.37
C LEU A 477 0.13 1.97 -16.49
N GLY A 478 1.14 2.22 -15.66
CA GLY A 478 1.93 3.46 -15.69
C GLY A 478 2.63 3.69 -17.03
N THR A 479 3.15 2.63 -17.66
CA THR A 479 3.76 2.74 -19.00
C THR A 479 2.74 3.09 -20.07
N VAL A 480 1.55 2.46 -20.05
CA VAL A 480 0.48 2.70 -21.04
C VAL A 480 -0.05 4.13 -20.94
N PHE A 481 -0.27 4.63 -19.72
CA PHE A 481 -0.79 5.98 -19.50
C PHE A 481 0.22 7.08 -19.86
N LYS A 482 1.53 6.84 -19.69
CA LYS A 482 2.57 7.80 -20.10
C LYS A 482 2.58 8.09 -21.61
N HIS A 483 2.22 7.12 -22.44
CA HIS A 483 2.24 7.26 -23.91
C HIS A 483 0.96 7.91 -24.48
N LYS A 484 -0.09 8.09 -23.67
CA LYS A 484 -1.31 8.80 -24.06
C LYS A 484 -1.27 10.28 -23.62
N LYS A 485 -0.19 10.99 -23.96
CA LYS A 485 -0.30 12.45 -24.07
C LYS A 485 -1.24 12.73 -25.23
N VAL A 486 -2.43 13.27 -24.93
CA VAL A 486 -3.39 13.70 -25.94
C VAL A 486 -2.73 14.84 -26.70
N GLU A 487 -2.40 14.60 -27.97
CA GLU A 487 -1.80 15.60 -28.85
C GLU A 487 -2.93 16.48 -29.38
N TYR A 488 -3.00 17.73 -28.92
CA TYR A 488 -4.06 18.65 -29.34
C TYR A 488 -3.67 19.34 -30.66
N PRO A 489 -4.60 19.43 -31.63
CA PRO A 489 -4.40 20.31 -32.77
C PRO A 489 -4.37 21.76 -32.30
N ALA A 490 -3.42 22.54 -32.83
CA ALA A 490 -3.31 23.97 -32.55
C ALA A 490 -4.60 24.68 -32.99
N ILE A 491 -5.30 25.30 -32.05
CA ILE A 491 -6.47 26.14 -32.34
C ILE A 491 -5.98 27.43 -33.02
N GLU A 492 -6.39 27.65 -34.26
CA GLU A 492 -6.23 28.96 -34.92
C GLU A 492 -6.97 30.03 -34.11
N LYS A 493 -6.22 30.96 -33.53
CA LYS A 493 -6.76 32.15 -32.87
C LYS A 493 -7.59 32.95 -33.88
N LYS A 494 -8.92 32.96 -33.73
CA LYS A 494 -9.75 34.05 -34.29
C LYS A 494 -9.50 35.31 -33.48
N THR A 495 -8.98 36.34 -34.15
CA THR A 495 -8.79 37.67 -33.59
C THR A 495 -10.17 38.26 -33.28
N VAL A 496 -10.50 38.36 -32.00
CA VAL A 496 -11.66 39.14 -31.56
C VAL A 496 -11.23 40.59 -31.55
N VAL A 497 -11.79 41.39 -32.46
CA VAL A 497 -11.64 42.84 -32.47
C VAL A 497 -12.58 43.40 -31.40
N THR A 498 -12.05 43.83 -30.28
CA THR A 498 -12.80 44.63 -29.30
C THR A 498 -12.78 46.09 -29.72
N SER A 499 -13.97 46.66 -29.93
CA SER A 499 -14.16 48.07 -30.25
C SER A 499 -13.95 48.95 -29.03
N HIS A 500 -13.19 50.02 -29.18
CA HIS A 500 -13.15 51.14 -28.24
C HIS A 500 -14.49 51.86 -28.23
N LEU A 501 -15.04 52.19 -27.04
CA LEU A 501 -15.72 53.45 -26.74
C LEU A 501 -15.91 53.63 -25.20
N VAL A 502 -15.22 54.65 -24.69
CA VAL A 502 -15.51 55.67 -23.65
C VAL A 502 -16.13 55.31 -22.28
N ASP A 503 -15.51 55.91 -21.26
CA ASP A 503 -15.79 55.94 -19.82
C ASP A 503 -17.25 56.24 -19.41
N GLU A 504 -17.78 55.36 -18.55
CA GLU A 504 -18.73 55.72 -17.49
C GLU A 504 -18.26 55.06 -16.18
N VAL A 505 -18.34 55.79 -15.06
CA VAL A 505 -17.98 55.29 -13.73
C VAL A 505 -18.97 54.19 -13.35
N ASN A 506 -18.58 52.94 -13.52
CA ASN A 506 -19.46 51.80 -13.24
C ASN A 506 -18.88 50.90 -12.15
N PHE A 507 -19.71 50.46 -11.20
CA PHE A 507 -19.36 49.50 -10.15
C PHE A 507 -19.19 48.07 -10.69
N GLU A 508 -18.86 47.94 -11.97
CA GLU A 508 -18.76 46.68 -12.68
C GLU A 508 -17.44 45.99 -12.33
N HIS A 509 -17.56 44.76 -11.86
CA HIS A 509 -16.43 43.86 -11.69
C HIS A 509 -16.54 42.80 -12.78
N ASP A 510 -15.42 42.21 -13.14
CA ASP A 510 -15.41 41.00 -13.94
C ASP A 510 -15.07 39.81 -13.04
N CYS A 511 -15.82 38.72 -13.24
CA CYS A 511 -15.45 37.41 -12.76
C CYS A 511 -14.67 36.70 -13.86
N ILE A 512 -13.36 36.55 -13.66
CA ILE A 512 -12.49 35.73 -14.52
C ILE A 512 -12.50 34.32 -13.96
N MET A 513 -12.89 33.35 -14.79
CA MET A 513 -12.88 31.93 -14.48
C MET A 513 -11.79 31.26 -15.31
N ALA A 514 -10.69 30.90 -14.66
CA ALA A 514 -9.60 30.14 -15.27
C ALA A 514 -9.78 28.65 -14.93
N PHE A 515 -9.94 27.82 -15.93
CA PHE A 515 -9.99 26.38 -15.83
C PHE A 515 -8.64 25.83 -16.23
N VAL A 516 -8.01 25.05 -15.35
CA VAL A 516 -6.72 24.42 -15.60
C VAL A 516 -6.73 22.97 -15.13
N ASN A 517 -5.78 22.18 -15.64
CA ASN A 517 -5.43 20.90 -15.05
C ASN A 517 -5.07 21.09 -13.57
N ARG A 518 -5.45 20.11 -12.75
CA ARG A 518 -5.13 20.10 -11.33
C ARG A 518 -3.62 20.21 -11.10
N GLY A 519 -3.23 21.00 -10.11
CA GLY A 519 -1.83 21.29 -9.77
C GLY A 519 -1.29 22.59 -10.36
N PHE A 520 -2.04 23.25 -11.25
CA PHE A 520 -1.66 24.53 -11.85
C PHE A 520 -2.34 25.74 -11.20
N ALA A 521 -3.27 25.56 -10.25
CA ALA A 521 -3.98 26.68 -9.64
C ALA A 521 -3.06 27.70 -8.96
N GLU A 522 -2.01 27.28 -8.26
CA GLU A 522 -1.04 28.21 -7.66
C GLU A 522 -0.34 29.05 -8.72
N LYS A 523 0.07 28.43 -9.84
CA LYS A 523 0.70 29.13 -10.95
C LYS A 523 -0.24 30.13 -11.62
N VAL A 524 -1.51 29.76 -11.77
CA VAL A 524 -2.58 30.66 -12.25
C VAL A 524 -2.72 31.86 -11.31
N VAL A 525 -2.72 31.65 -10.00
CA VAL A 525 -2.79 32.74 -9.00
C VAL A 525 -1.56 33.64 -9.06
N ASP A 526 -0.36 33.08 -9.21
CA ASP A 526 0.88 33.86 -9.29
C ASP A 526 0.90 34.76 -10.53
N VAL A 527 0.62 34.18 -11.70
CA VAL A 527 0.57 34.93 -12.98
C VAL A 527 -0.51 36.01 -12.93
N ALA A 528 -1.69 35.70 -12.38
CA ALA A 528 -2.76 36.69 -12.23
C ALA A 528 -2.39 37.79 -11.22
N ARG A 529 -1.67 37.47 -10.14
CA ARG A 529 -1.24 38.44 -9.13
C ARG A 529 -0.19 39.40 -9.68
N GLU A 530 0.75 38.90 -10.48
CA GLU A 530 1.71 39.74 -11.22
C GLU A 530 0.99 40.71 -12.17
N ALA A 531 -0.13 40.28 -12.75
CA ALA A 531 -0.99 41.09 -13.61
C ALA A 531 -2.00 41.98 -12.85
N GLY A 532 -1.99 41.99 -11.51
CA GLY A 532 -2.78 42.91 -10.68
C GLY A 532 -3.97 42.30 -9.92
N ALA A 533 -4.16 40.98 -9.96
CA ALA A 533 -5.19 40.31 -9.15
C ALA A 533 -4.85 40.37 -7.64
N LYS A 534 -5.86 40.69 -6.82
CA LYS A 534 -5.68 40.83 -5.35
C LYS A 534 -6.19 39.65 -4.53
N GLY A 535 -7.04 38.81 -5.12
CA GLY A 535 -7.62 37.65 -4.46
C GLY A 535 -8.09 36.64 -5.49
N ALA A 536 -8.12 35.37 -5.08
CA ALA A 536 -8.55 34.27 -5.91
C ALA A 536 -9.29 33.23 -5.05
N THR A 537 -10.30 32.60 -5.63
CA THR A 537 -10.97 31.44 -5.04
C THR A 537 -10.67 30.23 -5.90
N ILE A 538 -10.13 29.17 -5.31
CA ILE A 538 -9.80 27.93 -6.01
C ILE A 538 -10.87 26.89 -5.68
N MET A 539 -11.46 26.30 -6.70
CA MET A 539 -12.44 25.23 -6.58
C MET A 539 -11.98 24.00 -7.37
N ARG A 540 -12.33 22.82 -6.88
CA ARG A 540 -12.07 21.55 -7.57
C ARG A 540 -13.30 21.17 -8.39
N GLY A 541 -13.08 20.71 -9.61
CA GLY A 541 -14.12 20.28 -10.52
C GLY A 541 -13.67 19.13 -11.43
N ARG A 542 -14.58 18.69 -12.28
CA ARG A 542 -14.32 17.71 -13.35
C ARG A 542 -14.84 18.30 -14.65
N GLY A 543 -14.07 18.19 -15.73
CA GLY A 543 -14.41 18.75 -17.03
C GLY A 543 -14.35 17.68 -18.11
N THR A 544 -15.23 17.78 -19.09
CA THR A 544 -15.23 16.92 -20.29
C THR A 544 -15.12 17.83 -21.51
N ASP A 545 -14.17 17.56 -22.39
CA ASP A 545 -14.07 18.22 -23.69
C ASP A 545 -14.72 17.34 -24.79
N GLU A 546 -15.28 17.93 -25.85
CA GLU A 546 -15.97 17.22 -26.95
C GLU A 546 -15.05 16.20 -27.66
N HIS A 547 -13.73 16.32 -27.48
CA HIS A 547 -12.72 15.44 -28.07
C HIS A 547 -11.95 14.57 -27.04
N GLN A 548 -12.23 14.69 -25.74
CA GLN A 548 -11.57 13.90 -24.67
C GLN A 548 -12.33 12.62 -24.31
N LYS A 549 -12.86 11.88 -25.29
CA LYS A 549 -13.30 10.50 -25.05
C LYS A 549 -12.10 9.58 -25.13
N VAL A 550 -11.26 9.56 -24.08
CA VAL A 550 -10.21 8.54 -23.97
C VAL A 550 -10.87 7.22 -23.57
N MET A 551 -11.40 6.52 -24.58
CA MET A 551 -11.86 5.15 -24.42
C MET A 551 -10.63 4.23 -24.27
N LEU A 552 -10.58 3.45 -23.19
CA LEU A 552 -9.63 2.36 -23.08
C LEU A 552 -10.13 1.22 -24.01
N PRO A 553 -9.33 0.72 -24.96
CA PRO A 553 -9.79 -0.29 -25.93
C PRO A 553 -10.20 -1.63 -25.28
N LEU A 554 -9.90 -1.84 -24.00
CA LEU A 554 -10.25 -3.06 -23.26
C LEU A 554 -11.43 -2.88 -22.29
N ILE A 555 -11.73 -1.65 -21.84
CA ILE A 555 -12.70 -1.40 -20.77
C ILE A 555 -13.39 -0.07 -21.05
N ASN A 556 -14.70 -0.10 -21.25
CA ASN A 556 -15.53 1.04 -21.66
C ASN A 556 -15.75 2.07 -20.53
N ILE A 557 -14.67 2.54 -19.90
CA ILE A 557 -14.67 3.56 -18.85
C ILE A 557 -14.38 4.91 -19.49
N GLU A 558 -15.29 5.86 -19.29
CA GLU A 558 -15.13 7.25 -19.71
C GLU A 558 -14.22 7.99 -18.72
N LEU A 559 -13.08 8.49 -19.20
CA LEU A 559 -12.10 9.20 -18.39
C LEU A 559 -12.46 10.70 -18.37
N GLN A 560 -12.86 11.22 -17.21
CA GLN A 560 -13.12 12.66 -17.03
C GLN A 560 -11.95 13.28 -16.25
N PRO A 561 -11.14 14.16 -16.87
CA PRO A 561 -10.03 14.80 -16.17
C PRO A 561 -10.53 15.71 -15.03
N GLU A 562 -9.86 15.64 -13.87
CA GLU A 562 -10.07 16.61 -12.80
C GLU A 562 -9.44 17.96 -13.18
N LYS A 563 -10.22 19.03 -13.00
CA LYS A 563 -9.84 20.40 -13.32
C LYS A 563 -9.89 21.25 -12.05
N GLU A 564 -9.02 22.24 -11.95
CA GLU A 564 -9.11 23.31 -10.97
C GLU A 564 -9.70 24.55 -11.63
N ILE A 565 -10.65 25.17 -10.96
CA ILE A 565 -11.32 26.38 -11.40
C ILE A 565 -10.88 27.49 -10.47
N VAL A 566 -10.16 28.47 -11.01
CA VAL A 566 -9.70 29.64 -10.27
C VAL A 566 -10.57 30.83 -10.66
N TRP A 567 -11.27 31.38 -9.68
CA TRP A 567 -12.09 32.58 -9.85
C TRP A 567 -11.36 33.81 -9.34
N PHE A 568 -11.32 34.85 -10.17
CA PHE A 568 -10.86 36.18 -9.82
C PHE A 568 -12.00 37.17 -9.98
N ILE A 569 -12.31 37.91 -8.93
CA ILE A 569 -13.22 39.05 -9.01
C ILE A 569 -12.35 40.31 -8.99
N THR A 570 -12.32 41.03 -10.11
CA THR A 570 -11.46 42.20 -10.31
C THR A 570 -12.23 43.33 -10.98
N THR A 571 -11.68 44.54 -10.92
CA THR A 571 -12.24 45.69 -11.65
C THR A 571 -12.01 45.54 -13.16
N THR A 572 -12.96 46.00 -13.96
CA THR A 572 -12.98 45.86 -15.44
C THR A 572 -11.72 46.41 -16.12
N ASN A 573 -11.04 47.36 -15.49
CA ASN A 573 -9.80 47.97 -16.02
C ASN A 573 -8.57 47.04 -15.96
N VAL A 574 -8.58 45.96 -15.17
CA VAL A 574 -7.45 45.02 -15.05
C VAL A 574 -7.81 43.62 -15.58
N SER A 575 -9.09 43.34 -15.83
CA SER A 575 -9.56 42.01 -16.20
C SER A 575 -8.96 41.48 -17.51
N ALA A 576 -8.88 42.33 -18.54
CA ALA A 576 -8.26 42.01 -19.81
C ALA A 576 -6.77 41.66 -19.66
N VAL A 577 -6.04 42.45 -18.87
CA VAL A 577 -4.59 42.26 -18.65
C VAL A 577 -4.32 40.93 -17.94
N ILE A 578 -5.15 40.56 -16.96
CA ILE A 578 -5.05 39.28 -16.26
C ILE A 578 -5.35 38.11 -17.21
N ALA A 579 -6.43 38.19 -17.99
CA ALA A 579 -6.81 37.14 -18.94
C ALA A 579 -5.72 36.91 -20.00
N ASP A 580 -5.17 37.99 -20.57
CA ASP A 580 -4.09 37.91 -21.56
C ASP A 580 -2.80 37.32 -20.96
N SER A 581 -2.47 37.69 -19.73
CA SER A 581 -1.28 37.15 -19.03
C SER A 581 -1.41 35.64 -18.76
N LEU A 582 -2.61 35.19 -18.40
CA LEU A 582 -2.90 33.77 -18.19
C LEU A 582 -2.83 32.97 -19.50
N LEU A 583 -3.43 33.48 -20.58
CA LEU A 583 -3.45 32.82 -21.88
C LEU A 583 -2.09 32.86 -22.62
N SER A 584 -1.22 33.81 -22.28
CA SER A 584 0.11 33.94 -22.88
C SER A 584 1.21 33.17 -22.14
N ASN A 585 0.90 32.60 -20.96
CA ASN A 585 1.87 31.83 -20.20
C ASN A 585 2.08 30.44 -20.83
N GLU A 586 3.30 30.17 -21.32
CA GLU A 586 3.63 28.91 -22.03
C GLU A 586 3.34 27.66 -21.19
N GLN A 587 3.64 27.69 -19.89
CA GLN A 587 3.46 26.55 -19.00
C GLN A 587 1.97 26.27 -18.72
N LEU A 588 1.17 27.32 -18.48
CA LEU A 588 -0.28 27.19 -18.29
C LEU A 588 -0.99 26.73 -19.57
N ASN A 589 -0.48 27.15 -20.73
CA ASN A 589 -1.06 26.77 -22.02
C ASN A 589 -0.69 25.33 -22.43
N GLN A 590 0.56 24.90 -22.22
CA GLN A 590 1.02 23.57 -22.64
C GLN A 590 0.70 22.47 -21.63
N ASP A 591 0.96 22.69 -20.35
CA ASP A 591 0.80 21.65 -19.32
C ASP A 591 -0.51 21.84 -18.52
N GLY A 592 -0.90 23.10 -18.30
CA GLY A 592 -2.09 23.48 -17.56
C GLY A 592 -3.40 23.40 -18.34
N GLU A 593 -3.36 23.28 -19.68
CA GLU A 593 -4.54 23.33 -20.57
C GLU A 593 -5.51 24.46 -20.20
N ILE A 594 -4.99 25.68 -20.04
CA ILE A 594 -5.77 26.79 -19.51
C ILE A 594 -6.88 27.24 -20.46
N ALA A 595 -8.11 27.32 -19.92
CA ALA A 595 -9.23 28.00 -20.55
C ALA A 595 -9.69 29.15 -19.66
N VAL A 596 -9.79 30.36 -20.21
CA VAL A 596 -10.19 31.55 -19.45
C VAL A 596 -11.51 32.07 -20.00
N PHE A 597 -12.48 32.25 -19.11
CA PHE A 597 -13.76 32.88 -19.40
C PHE A 597 -13.89 34.13 -18.55
N VAL A 598 -14.43 35.19 -19.12
CA VAL A 598 -14.69 36.45 -18.41
C VAL A 598 -16.18 36.73 -18.48
N SER A 599 -16.79 36.93 -17.31
CA SER A 599 -18.19 37.31 -17.20
C SER A 599 -18.31 38.61 -16.41
N PRO A 600 -19.08 39.61 -16.88
CA PRO A 600 -19.47 40.75 -16.07
C PRO A 600 -20.16 40.28 -14.78
N THR A 601 -19.92 40.98 -13.67
CA THR A 601 -20.44 40.62 -12.34
C THR A 601 -20.56 41.85 -11.44
N GLU A 602 -21.57 41.84 -10.58
CA GLU A 602 -21.66 42.78 -9.46
C GLU A 602 -21.05 42.13 -8.21
N ALA A 603 -20.01 42.75 -7.64
CA ALA A 603 -19.35 42.27 -6.43
C ALA A 603 -19.72 43.12 -5.22
N MET A 604 -20.20 42.49 -4.14
CA MET A 604 -20.40 43.20 -2.87
C MET A 604 -19.05 43.44 -2.19
N ILE A 605 -18.62 44.71 -2.16
CA ILE A 605 -17.37 45.11 -1.51
C ILE A 605 -17.61 45.19 0.01
N ARG A 606 -16.89 44.37 0.78
CA ARG A 606 -16.86 44.48 2.25
C ARG A 606 -16.12 45.76 2.66
N THR A 607 -16.85 46.83 2.84
CA THR A 607 -16.36 48.11 3.38
C THR A 607 -16.47 48.13 4.90
N PHE A 608 -15.60 48.86 5.61
CA PHE A 608 -15.66 48.99 7.08
C PHE A 608 -17.04 49.44 7.61
N THR A 609 -17.87 50.07 6.78
CA THR A 609 -19.25 50.47 7.07
C THR A 609 -20.27 49.33 7.08
N THR A 610 -20.06 48.24 6.34
CA THR A 610 -20.96 47.05 6.35
C THR A 610 -20.66 46.07 7.49
N ALA A 611 -19.48 46.17 8.12
CA ALA A 611 -19.14 45.38 9.31
C ALA A 611 -19.77 45.92 10.61
N ASN A 612 -20.07 47.22 10.69
CA ASN A 612 -20.62 47.86 11.90
C ASN A 612 -22.15 47.92 11.95
N THR A 613 -22.85 47.59 10.88
CA THR A 613 -24.33 47.64 10.82
C THR A 613 -25.00 46.40 11.43
N THR A 614 -24.27 45.29 11.63
CA THR A 614 -24.80 44.07 12.24
C THR A 614 -24.78 44.07 13.78
N ASN A 615 -24.09 45.01 14.43
CA ASN A 615 -23.99 45.06 15.90
C ASN A 615 -25.03 45.97 16.60
N ASN A 616 -25.93 46.64 15.87
CA ASN A 616 -26.84 47.65 16.46
C ASN A 616 -28.34 47.32 16.40
N ILE A 617 -28.75 46.07 16.17
CA ILE A 617 -30.19 45.72 16.10
C ILE A 617 -30.76 45.10 17.39
N ASN A 618 -29.97 44.79 18.43
CA ASN A 618 -30.49 44.19 19.68
C ASN A 618 -30.46 45.12 20.90
N ALA A 619 -30.96 46.35 20.77
CA ALA A 619 -31.23 47.22 21.93
C ALA A 619 -32.36 48.23 21.67
N ALA A 620 -33.59 47.76 21.42
CA ALA A 620 -34.84 48.46 21.77
C ALA A 620 -36.06 47.66 21.29
N THR A 621 -36.50 46.69 22.09
CA THR A 621 -37.84 46.55 22.73
C THR A 621 -38.02 45.13 23.21
#